data_AF-A0A2W2P6T9-F1
#
_entry.id   AF-A0A2W2P6T9-F1
#
_cell.length_a   1.000
_cell.length_b   1.000
_cell.length_c   1.000
_cell.angle_alpha   90.00
_cell.angle_beta   90.00
_cell.angle_gamma   90.00
#
_symmetry.space_group_name_H-M   'P 1'
#
loop_
_entity.id
_entity.type
_entity.pdbx_description
1 polymer ?
#
loop_
_entity_poly.entity_id
_entity_poly.type
_entity_poly.pdbx_seq_one_letter_code
_entity_poly.pdbx_strand_id
1 'polypeptide(L)'
;MLEGTTKAVREYVETVFRRGREPMEPIGFTPNFADQPSRHKIYPGVSRFPLPAGTDGTLGPAKRALLGPPADAGDPLWTMESLAALLRLSYGVLDRRLRITWNQDSDVRVTYPGALWGRATASGGGMYPLEIYWVAGRGGPLSPGVYHYSTAHHAFERLLTGDLTDEVRAACGNGGEVDDSDGFLLVSVRFWKNSFKYNSFCYHVVTQDAGALLGCWELIARGLGRRLERVLWFDDERLNRLIGTDTYEESMLAVVPLPFTRTGGTVTAPGPAPAPGHGTLIDRPSFERSAVTLTFEQVEEVHRAVLEDRRPRPDRTTARDLVPLPRPGSAGTPLPAPLEERLGRDLGGVLRSRRTSFGSFVGSRPLGLDELATVLAGAASARHYASDVTPTRTGLTGLYVLAHRVAGLPSGTYRYDPDGHRLQTVQERPLADFLQRNYYLSNYNLDQVGAVLAISARWESVLRAYGSRGYRVVNAEVGAVAQNAYVAAGATGVGCGAVLGFDNISIDEAVGLDGTDERTFLFVLLGHERADRADFDYRLV
;
A
#
# COMPACT_ATOMS: atom_id res chain seq x y z
N MET A 1 -27.98 6.82 15.99
CA MET A 1 -27.18 7.89 15.34
C MET A 1 -25.85 7.40 14.77
N LEU A 2 -25.12 6.47 15.40
CA LEU A 2 -23.85 5.91 14.85
C LEU A 2 -24.01 5.16 13.51
N GLU A 3 -25.12 4.45 13.29
CA GLU A 3 -25.37 3.69 12.05
C GLU A 3 -25.51 4.57 10.80
N GLY A 4 -25.95 5.83 10.94
CA GLY A 4 -26.08 6.76 9.81
C GLY A 4 -24.73 7.20 9.24
N THR A 5 -23.76 7.49 10.12
CA THR A 5 -22.45 8.05 9.73
C THR A 5 -21.58 7.10 8.90
N THR A 6 -21.71 5.78 9.10
CA THR A 6 -20.92 4.77 8.37
C THR A 6 -21.70 4.08 7.26
N LYS A 7 -22.95 4.47 7.01
CA LYS A 7 -23.88 3.76 6.11
C LYS A 7 -23.33 3.63 4.70
N ALA A 8 -22.95 4.75 4.07
CA ALA A 8 -22.41 4.78 2.71
C ALA A 8 -21.13 3.94 2.58
N VAL A 9 -20.25 3.98 3.58
CA VAL A 9 -19.03 3.15 3.59
C VAL A 9 -19.38 1.67 3.70
N ARG A 10 -20.34 1.29 4.55
CA ARG A 10 -20.81 -0.08 4.68
C ARG A 10 -21.38 -0.62 3.37
N GLU A 11 -22.27 0.13 2.74
CA GLU A 11 -22.87 -0.21 1.44
C GLU A 11 -21.79 -0.36 0.36
N TYR A 12 -20.81 0.54 0.34
CA TYR A 12 -19.65 0.45 -0.54
C TYR A 12 -18.85 -0.85 -0.32
N VAL A 13 -18.50 -1.16 0.94
CA VAL A 13 -17.73 -2.37 1.29
C VAL A 13 -18.47 -3.64 0.89
N GLU A 14 -19.78 -3.70 1.13
CA GLU A 14 -20.60 -4.84 0.73
C GLU A 14 -20.63 -5.02 -0.79
N THR A 15 -20.79 -3.93 -1.54
CA THR A 15 -20.73 -3.95 -3.01
C THR A 15 -19.37 -4.45 -3.49
N VAL A 16 -18.27 -3.97 -2.87
CA VAL A 16 -16.91 -4.43 -3.18
C VAL A 16 -16.78 -5.94 -3.04
N PHE A 17 -17.25 -6.53 -1.95
CA PHE A 17 -17.12 -7.98 -1.71
C PHE A 17 -18.07 -8.83 -2.56
N ARG A 18 -19.16 -8.25 -3.07
CA ARG A 18 -20.08 -8.93 -4.00
C ARG A 18 -19.71 -8.75 -5.47
N ARG A 19 -18.71 -7.93 -5.79
CA ARG A 19 -18.38 -7.51 -7.17
C ARG A 19 -18.11 -8.66 -8.16
N GLY A 20 -17.68 -9.82 -7.65
CA GLY A 20 -17.46 -11.02 -8.47
C GLY A 20 -18.77 -11.69 -8.95
N ARG A 21 -19.90 -11.38 -8.31
CA ARG A 21 -21.24 -11.90 -8.61
C ARG A 21 -22.19 -10.80 -9.10
N GLU A 22 -22.05 -9.59 -8.56
CA GLU A 22 -22.88 -8.42 -8.82
C GLU A 22 -21.96 -7.25 -9.26
N PRO A 23 -21.87 -6.92 -10.57
CA PRO A 23 -20.99 -5.85 -11.02
C PRO A 23 -21.28 -4.51 -10.35
N MET A 24 -20.23 -3.75 -10.03
CA MET A 24 -20.36 -2.38 -9.52
C MET A 24 -20.76 -1.42 -10.66
N GLU A 25 -21.65 -0.49 -10.39
CA GLU A 25 -21.98 0.59 -11.32
C GLU A 25 -20.76 1.49 -11.59
N PRO A 26 -20.64 2.12 -12.77
CA PRO A 26 -21.47 1.94 -13.96
C PRO A 26 -21.20 0.60 -14.67
N ILE A 27 -22.26 -0.20 -14.88
CA ILE A 27 -22.16 -1.49 -15.59
C ILE A 27 -21.76 -1.25 -17.05
N GLY A 28 -20.78 -2.03 -17.53
CA GLY A 28 -20.32 -1.96 -18.93
C GLY A 28 -19.37 -0.80 -19.24
N PHE A 29 -18.93 -0.05 -18.23
CA PHE A 29 -17.89 0.97 -18.41
C PHE A 29 -16.61 0.37 -19.00
N THR A 30 -16.10 1.01 -20.05
CA THR A 30 -14.87 0.60 -20.73
C THR A 30 -13.87 1.77 -20.73
N PRO A 31 -12.64 1.58 -20.22
CA PRO A 31 -11.62 2.63 -20.22
C PRO A 31 -11.19 3.01 -21.64
N ASN A 32 -11.15 4.31 -21.94
CA ASN A 32 -10.57 4.80 -23.19
C ASN A 32 -9.05 4.97 -23.06
N PHE A 33 -8.26 3.93 -23.35
CA PHE A 33 -6.80 3.99 -23.20
C PHE A 33 -6.10 5.02 -24.09
N ALA A 34 -6.74 5.51 -25.17
CA ALA A 34 -6.21 6.62 -25.95
C ALA A 34 -6.24 7.94 -25.16
N ASP A 35 -7.16 8.09 -24.21
CA ASP A 35 -7.34 9.26 -23.34
C ASP A 35 -6.95 8.98 -21.88
N GLN A 36 -6.07 7.99 -21.64
CA GLN A 36 -5.65 7.63 -20.27
C GLN A 36 -4.98 8.82 -19.54
N PRO A 37 -5.11 8.90 -18.20
CA PRO A 37 -4.43 9.92 -17.38
C PRO A 37 -2.92 10.00 -17.58
N SER A 38 -2.34 11.15 -17.26
CA SER A 38 -0.88 11.28 -17.22
C SER A 38 -0.24 10.30 -16.22
N ARG A 39 0.84 9.61 -16.63
CA ARG A 39 1.59 8.70 -15.73
C ARG A 39 2.32 9.42 -14.60
N HIS A 40 2.63 10.70 -14.81
CA HIS A 40 3.35 11.54 -13.86
C HIS A 40 2.58 12.85 -13.68
N LYS A 41 2.42 13.30 -12.43
CA LYS A 41 2.00 14.68 -12.18
C LYS A 41 3.19 15.59 -12.44
N ILE A 42 2.94 16.66 -13.17
CA ILE A 42 3.96 17.65 -13.56
C ILE A 42 3.35 19.02 -13.32
N TYR A 43 4.10 19.90 -12.69
CA TYR A 43 3.75 21.31 -12.53
C TYR A 43 4.57 22.16 -13.52
N PRO A 44 3.97 22.68 -14.60
CA PRO A 44 4.70 23.51 -15.55
C PRO A 44 5.23 24.80 -14.93
N GLY A 45 6.45 25.20 -15.30
CA GLY A 45 7.04 26.48 -14.90
C GLY A 45 7.49 26.59 -13.44
N VAL A 46 7.40 25.53 -12.62
CA VAL A 46 7.92 25.53 -11.25
C VAL A 46 9.40 25.16 -11.20
N SER A 47 10.13 25.71 -10.22
CA SER A 47 11.54 25.37 -9.99
C SER A 47 11.69 23.91 -9.55
N ARG A 48 12.63 23.20 -10.16
CA ARG A 48 12.99 21.83 -9.81
C ARG A 48 14.32 21.76 -9.10
N PHE A 49 14.38 20.94 -8.06
CA PHE A 49 15.55 20.66 -7.24
C PHE A 49 15.87 19.17 -7.38
N PRO A 50 16.87 18.78 -8.19
CA PRO A 50 17.25 17.38 -8.35
C PRO A 50 17.57 16.73 -7.01
N LEU A 51 17.08 15.51 -6.79
CA LEU A 51 17.47 14.72 -5.64
C LEU A 51 18.76 13.96 -5.95
N PRO A 52 19.60 13.67 -4.93
CA PRO A 52 20.77 12.83 -5.11
C PRO A 52 20.41 11.53 -5.84
N ALA A 53 21.04 11.31 -7.00
CA ALA A 53 20.87 10.06 -7.76
C ALA A 53 21.32 8.83 -6.94
N GLY A 54 22.23 9.07 -5.98
CA GLY A 54 22.87 8.09 -5.12
C GLY A 54 21.91 7.32 -4.23
N THR A 55 21.36 6.25 -4.79
CA THR A 55 20.79 5.12 -4.04
C THR A 55 21.81 3.98 -3.88
N ASP A 56 23.09 4.28 -4.07
CA ASP A 56 24.23 3.36 -3.93
C ASP A 56 24.61 3.08 -2.47
N GLY A 57 23.96 3.76 -1.52
CA GLY A 57 23.99 3.34 -0.13
C GLY A 57 23.35 1.96 0.00
N THR A 58 24.13 0.95 0.37
CA THR A 58 23.59 -0.36 0.74
C THR A 58 22.61 -0.17 1.88
N LEU A 59 21.36 -0.54 1.67
CA LEU A 59 20.42 -0.68 2.76
C LEU A 59 20.85 -1.89 3.60
N GLY A 60 20.36 -1.94 4.83
CA GLY A 60 20.47 -3.16 5.62
C GLY A 60 19.89 -4.37 4.88
N PRO A 61 20.27 -5.60 5.28
CA PRO A 61 19.76 -6.82 4.67
C PRO A 61 18.24 -6.90 4.80
N ALA A 62 17.56 -7.50 3.81
CA ALA A 62 16.10 -7.65 3.81
C ALA A 62 15.59 -8.36 5.08
N LYS A 63 16.38 -9.27 5.66
CA LYS A 63 16.12 -9.90 6.97
C LYS A 63 15.86 -8.86 8.07
N ARG A 64 16.70 -7.82 8.18
CA ARG A 64 16.56 -6.78 9.19
C ARG A 64 15.28 -5.97 8.98
N ALA A 65 14.97 -5.62 7.73
CA ALA A 65 13.78 -4.83 7.42
C ALA A 65 12.48 -5.63 7.63
N LEU A 66 12.43 -6.88 7.15
CA LEU A 66 11.25 -7.74 7.22
C LEU A 66 11.04 -8.32 8.61
N LEU A 67 12.08 -8.86 9.25
CA LEU A 67 11.94 -9.68 10.46
C LEU A 67 12.55 -9.01 11.71
N GLY A 68 13.30 -7.92 11.53
CA GLY A 68 13.85 -7.16 12.65
C GLY A 68 12.77 -6.40 13.42
N PRO A 69 13.07 -6.02 14.67
CA PRO A 69 12.20 -5.13 15.42
C PRO A 69 12.11 -3.75 14.74
N PRO A 70 11.03 -2.99 14.98
CA PRO A 70 10.97 -1.58 14.62
C PRO A 70 12.14 -0.80 15.24
N ALA A 71 12.49 0.30 14.58
CA ALA A 71 13.46 1.29 15.02
C ALA A 71 13.00 2.02 16.31
N ASP A 72 13.95 2.38 17.18
CA ASP A 72 13.69 3.05 18.47
C ASP A 72 13.75 4.58 18.35
N ALA A 73 13.17 5.31 19.31
CA ALA A 73 13.11 6.78 19.29
C ALA A 73 14.49 7.51 19.33
N GLY A 74 15.58 6.78 19.63
CA GLY A 74 16.95 7.32 19.65
C GLY A 74 17.66 7.31 18.29
N ASP A 75 17.00 6.84 17.24
CA ASP A 75 17.59 6.59 15.93
C ASP A 75 18.03 7.86 15.19
N PRO A 76 18.85 7.72 14.12
CA PRO A 76 19.40 8.86 13.40
C PRO A 76 18.29 9.74 12.78
N LEU A 77 18.55 11.04 12.67
CA LEU A 77 17.67 12.01 12.01
C LEU A 77 17.71 11.88 10.49
N TRP A 78 16.60 12.15 9.82
CA TRP A 78 16.52 12.12 8.36
C TRP A 78 17.50 13.10 7.72
N THR A 79 17.98 12.71 6.56
CA THR A 79 18.91 13.45 5.69
C THR A 79 18.32 13.51 4.29
N MET A 80 18.80 14.43 3.44
CA MET A 80 18.34 14.50 2.05
C MET A 80 18.63 13.20 1.30
N GLU A 81 19.77 12.56 1.57
CA GLU A 81 20.18 11.29 0.99
C GLU A 81 19.21 10.16 1.37
N SER A 82 18.87 10.05 2.66
CA SER A 82 17.90 9.04 3.11
C SER A 82 16.49 9.28 2.57
N LEU A 83 16.06 10.54 2.44
CA LEU A 83 14.76 10.88 1.87
C LEU A 83 14.75 10.59 0.36
N ALA A 84 15.80 10.95 -0.36
CA ALA A 84 15.97 10.63 -1.77
C ALA A 84 15.95 9.12 -2.01
N ALA A 85 16.67 8.35 -1.19
CA ALA A 85 16.66 6.88 -1.26
C ALA A 85 15.25 6.30 -1.03
N LEU A 86 14.55 6.79 0.00
CA LEU A 86 13.17 6.38 0.30
C LEU A 86 12.22 6.66 -0.87
N LEU A 87 12.27 7.86 -1.44
CA LEU A 87 11.42 8.27 -2.56
C LEU A 87 11.76 7.53 -3.87
N ARG A 88 13.05 7.33 -4.16
CA ARG A 88 13.51 6.62 -5.35
C ARG A 88 13.13 5.15 -5.29
N LEU A 89 13.51 4.47 -4.20
CA LEU A 89 13.37 3.01 -4.06
C LEU A 89 11.94 2.57 -3.80
N SER A 90 11.02 3.46 -3.43
CA SER A 90 9.59 3.11 -3.35
C SER A 90 8.81 3.48 -4.61
N TYR A 91 8.80 4.77 -4.97
CA TYR A 91 7.86 5.35 -5.92
C TYR A 91 8.52 6.06 -7.11
N GLY A 92 9.85 6.11 -7.15
CA GLY A 92 10.62 6.47 -8.34
C GLY A 92 10.59 5.36 -9.39
N VAL A 93 10.88 5.73 -10.64
CA VAL A 93 10.93 4.79 -11.77
C VAL A 93 12.26 4.00 -11.78
N LEU A 94 12.27 2.75 -11.33
CA LEU A 94 13.49 1.97 -11.11
C LEU A 94 13.98 1.22 -12.35
N ASP A 95 13.05 0.83 -13.21
CA ASP A 95 13.34 -0.03 -14.35
C ASP A 95 12.50 0.33 -15.56
N ARG A 96 13.05 0.00 -16.73
CA ARG A 96 12.36 0.01 -18.01
C ARG A 96 12.38 -1.41 -18.57
N ARG A 97 11.21 -2.02 -18.65
CA ARG A 97 11.03 -3.41 -19.08
C ARG A 97 10.44 -3.50 -20.47
N LEU A 98 11.03 -4.38 -21.27
CA LEU A 98 10.53 -4.81 -22.57
C LEU A 98 10.07 -6.27 -22.48
N ARG A 99 8.94 -6.50 -21.79
CA ARG A 99 8.36 -7.84 -21.55
C ARG A 99 6.90 -7.92 -21.96
N ILE A 100 6.53 -9.00 -22.65
CA ILE A 100 5.14 -9.39 -22.89
C ILE A 100 4.59 -10.02 -21.61
N THR A 101 3.45 -9.53 -21.13
CA THR A 101 2.78 -10.07 -19.94
C THR A 101 1.33 -10.41 -20.24
N TRP A 102 0.75 -11.32 -19.46
CA TRP A 102 -0.64 -11.77 -19.63
C TRP A 102 -1.68 -10.78 -19.07
N ASN A 103 -1.23 -9.67 -18.50
CA ASN A 103 -2.09 -8.63 -17.92
C ASN A 103 -2.43 -7.50 -18.89
N GLN A 104 -1.93 -7.56 -20.12
CA GLN A 104 -2.22 -6.59 -21.17
C GLN A 104 -3.28 -7.12 -22.14
N ASP A 105 -4.01 -6.21 -22.78
CA ASP A 105 -4.97 -6.56 -23.82
C ASP A 105 -4.26 -7.23 -25.01
N SER A 106 -5.01 -8.04 -25.76
CA SER A 106 -4.48 -8.83 -26.88
C SER A 106 -3.74 -7.95 -27.89
N ASP A 107 -4.26 -6.77 -28.19
CA ASP A 107 -3.69 -5.84 -29.16
C ASP A 107 -2.31 -5.33 -28.72
N VAL A 108 -2.17 -5.05 -27.42
CA VAL A 108 -0.89 -4.61 -26.82
C VAL A 108 0.11 -5.77 -26.80
N ARG A 109 -0.34 -7.01 -26.56
CA ARG A 109 0.50 -8.21 -26.62
C ARG A 109 1.07 -8.46 -28.02
N VAL A 110 0.29 -8.16 -29.06
CA VAL A 110 0.71 -8.34 -30.47
C VAL A 110 1.59 -7.19 -30.95
N THR A 111 1.21 -5.94 -30.66
CA THR A 111 1.88 -4.75 -31.21
C THR A 111 3.07 -4.26 -30.39
N TYR A 112 3.13 -4.64 -29.11
CA TYR A 112 4.15 -4.23 -28.14
C TYR A 112 4.57 -2.74 -28.26
N PRO A 113 3.63 -1.80 -28.08
CA PRO A 113 3.80 -0.41 -28.52
C PRO A 113 4.74 0.43 -27.63
N GLY A 114 5.19 -0.08 -26.49
CA GLY A 114 6.04 0.67 -25.58
C GLY A 114 6.54 -0.10 -24.37
N ALA A 115 7.51 0.50 -23.67
CA ALA A 115 8.10 -0.08 -22.48
C ALA A 115 7.20 0.10 -21.25
N LEU A 116 7.30 -0.86 -20.32
CA LEU A 116 6.74 -0.76 -18.99
C LEU A 116 7.77 -0.14 -18.06
N TRP A 117 7.34 0.80 -17.22
CA TRP A 117 8.19 1.44 -16.23
C TRP A 117 7.82 0.93 -14.84
N GLY A 118 8.77 0.28 -14.17
CA GLY A 118 8.54 -0.34 -12.87
C GLY A 118 8.86 0.58 -11.69
N ARG A 119 8.11 0.37 -10.61
CA ARG A 119 8.39 0.88 -9.27
C ARG A 119 8.47 -0.31 -8.31
N ALA A 120 9.10 -0.12 -7.14
CA ALA A 120 9.17 -1.20 -6.16
C ALA A 120 7.85 -1.41 -5.43
N THR A 121 7.11 -0.33 -5.19
CA THR A 121 5.77 -0.37 -4.60
C THR A 121 4.77 -0.97 -5.60
N ALA A 122 4.00 -1.96 -5.17
CA ALA A 122 2.88 -2.49 -5.94
C ALA A 122 1.76 -1.43 -6.07
N SER A 123 1.06 -1.43 -7.21
CA SER A 123 -0.09 -0.56 -7.42
C SER A 123 -1.14 -1.27 -8.28
N GLY A 124 -2.41 -1.11 -7.92
CA GLY A 124 -3.55 -1.61 -8.68
C GLY A 124 -3.46 -1.23 -10.15
N GLY A 125 -3.31 -2.24 -11.01
CA GLY A 125 -3.24 -2.08 -12.45
C GLY A 125 -2.00 -1.36 -12.97
N GLY A 126 -1.02 -1.06 -12.10
CA GLY A 126 0.16 -0.26 -12.43
C GLY A 126 -0.16 1.21 -12.73
N MET A 127 -1.24 1.74 -12.13
CA MET A 127 -1.71 3.10 -12.41
C MET A 127 -0.98 4.17 -11.58
N TYR A 128 -0.42 3.79 -10.43
CA TYR A 128 0.34 4.67 -9.52
C TYR A 128 -0.35 6.01 -9.25
N PRO A 129 -1.54 5.97 -8.61
CA PRO A 129 -2.40 7.15 -8.45
C PRO A 129 -1.98 8.09 -7.33
N LEU A 130 -0.98 7.72 -6.52
CA LEU A 130 -0.57 8.50 -5.37
C LEU A 130 0.33 9.65 -5.81
N GLU A 131 0.27 10.77 -5.10
CA GLU A 131 1.27 11.84 -5.19
C GLU A 131 1.92 12.04 -3.83
N ILE A 132 3.16 12.49 -3.84
CA ILE A 132 3.95 12.68 -2.63
C ILE A 132 4.38 14.14 -2.57
N TYR A 133 4.02 14.80 -1.48
CA TYR A 133 4.46 16.16 -1.19
C TYR A 133 5.37 16.14 0.03
N TRP A 134 6.36 17.03 0.06
CA TRP A 134 7.18 17.29 1.22
C TRP A 134 6.94 18.72 1.69
N VAL A 135 6.43 18.87 2.92
CA VAL A 135 6.39 20.14 3.64
C VAL A 135 7.70 20.24 4.43
N ALA A 136 8.63 21.03 3.92
CA ALA A 136 9.94 21.24 4.52
C ALA A 136 9.88 22.43 5.49
N GLY A 137 10.28 22.21 6.74
CA GLY A 137 10.49 23.27 7.73
C GLY A 137 11.94 23.75 7.78
N ARG A 138 12.25 24.58 8.78
CA ARG A 138 13.52 25.31 8.91
C ARG A 138 14.76 24.44 9.14
N GLY A 139 14.61 23.25 9.71
CA GLY A 139 15.73 22.33 9.90
C GLY A 139 15.97 21.38 8.73
N GLY A 140 15.11 21.42 7.71
CA GLY A 140 15.28 20.64 6.49
C GLY A 140 16.43 21.15 5.60
N PRO A 141 16.96 20.28 4.72
CA PRO A 141 18.08 20.58 3.81
C PRO A 141 17.72 21.51 2.63
N LEU A 142 16.43 21.77 2.38
CA LEU A 142 15.96 22.77 1.41
C LEU A 142 15.31 23.94 2.14
N SER A 143 15.17 25.09 1.47
CA SER A 143 14.44 26.23 2.01
C SER A 143 13.01 25.82 2.42
N PRO A 144 12.46 26.36 3.53
CA PRO A 144 11.10 26.03 3.94
C PRO A 144 10.09 26.24 2.82
N GLY A 145 9.20 25.28 2.64
CA GLY A 145 8.25 25.29 1.54
C GLY A 145 7.50 23.98 1.35
N VAL A 146 6.62 23.97 0.36
CA VAL A 146 5.90 22.78 -0.09
C VAL A 146 6.46 22.34 -1.44
N TYR A 147 6.87 21.09 -1.50
CA TYR A 147 7.50 20.49 -2.67
C TYR A 147 6.70 19.27 -3.12
N HIS A 148 6.46 19.13 -4.42
CA HIS A 148 5.94 17.90 -5.02
C HIS A 148 7.10 17.01 -5.46
N TYR A 149 7.04 15.71 -5.19
CA TYR A 149 8.04 14.75 -5.68
C TYR A 149 7.75 14.35 -7.14
N SER A 150 8.57 14.87 -8.05
CA SER A 150 8.51 14.55 -9.48
C SER A 150 9.06 13.14 -9.73
N THR A 151 8.17 12.15 -9.75
CA THR A 151 8.53 10.72 -9.97
C THR A 151 9.24 10.48 -11.31
N ALA A 152 8.97 11.30 -12.33
CA ALA A 152 9.61 11.23 -13.64
C ALA A 152 11.08 11.69 -13.61
N HIS A 153 11.40 12.68 -12.79
CA HIS A 153 12.70 13.36 -12.80
C HIS A 153 13.56 13.04 -11.58
N HIS A 154 13.02 12.33 -10.59
CA HIS A 154 13.63 12.17 -9.27
C HIS A 154 14.10 13.52 -8.70
N ALA A 155 13.15 14.44 -8.56
CA ALA A 155 13.40 15.82 -8.16
C ALA A 155 12.23 16.36 -7.34
N PHE A 156 12.47 17.38 -6.52
CA PHE A 156 11.42 18.16 -5.89
C PHE A 156 11.02 19.36 -6.76
N GLU A 157 9.74 19.50 -7.02
CA GLU A 157 9.09 20.64 -7.67
C GLU A 157 8.55 21.58 -6.60
N ARG A 158 9.14 22.77 -6.43
CA ARG A 158 8.71 23.71 -5.38
C ARG A 158 7.42 24.41 -5.78
N LEU A 159 6.35 24.17 -5.02
CA LEU A 159 5.04 24.74 -5.24
C LEU A 159 4.83 26.04 -4.47
N LEU A 160 5.38 26.11 -3.25
CA LEU A 160 5.26 27.25 -2.35
C LEU A 160 6.53 27.42 -1.51
N THR A 161 6.88 28.68 -1.22
CA THR A 161 7.93 29.05 -0.26
C THR A 161 7.31 29.51 1.05
N GLY A 162 7.88 29.10 2.18
CA GLY A 162 7.38 29.43 3.52
C GLY A 162 7.28 28.19 4.39
N ASP A 163 7.49 28.36 5.70
CA ASP A 163 7.34 27.26 6.65
C ASP A 163 5.84 27.04 6.95
N LEU A 164 5.32 25.89 6.55
CA LEU A 164 3.93 25.47 6.82
C LEU A 164 3.87 24.24 7.75
N THR A 165 4.96 23.95 8.47
CA THR A 165 4.98 22.80 9.38
C THR A 165 3.92 22.90 10.48
N ASP A 166 3.65 24.11 10.99
CA ASP A 166 2.61 24.33 12.00
C ASP A 166 1.19 24.05 11.50
N GLU A 167 0.92 24.31 10.22
CA GLU A 167 -0.37 23.96 9.61
C GLU A 167 -0.56 22.45 9.52
N VAL A 168 0.52 21.71 9.21
CA VAL A 168 0.50 20.24 9.18
C VAL A 168 0.33 19.67 10.59
N ARG A 169 1.07 20.18 11.58
CA ARG A 169 0.91 19.79 13.00
C ARG A 169 -0.53 20.02 13.47
N ALA A 170 -1.09 21.20 13.17
CA ALA A 170 -2.44 21.52 13.58
C ALA A 170 -3.51 20.67 12.87
N ALA A 171 -3.28 20.22 11.63
CA ALA A 171 -4.15 19.25 10.96
C ALA A 171 -4.03 17.84 11.53
N CYS A 172 -2.83 17.44 11.96
CA CYS A 172 -2.57 16.16 12.62
C CYS A 172 -2.98 16.19 14.11
N GLY A 173 -3.21 17.35 14.71
CA GLY A 173 -3.36 17.47 16.17
C GLY A 173 -2.06 17.15 16.92
N ASN A 174 -2.09 17.34 18.24
CA ASN A 174 -0.89 17.21 19.07
C ASN A 174 -0.58 15.74 19.43
N GLY A 175 0.70 15.39 19.49
CA GLY A 175 1.22 14.14 20.06
C GLY A 175 2.07 13.28 19.11
N GLY A 176 3.08 12.62 19.69
CA GLY A 176 3.98 11.70 18.96
C GLY A 176 5.09 12.43 18.19
N GLU A 177 5.62 11.79 17.14
CA GLU A 177 6.68 12.39 16.29
C GLU A 177 6.25 13.66 15.56
N VAL A 178 4.95 13.93 15.46
CA VAL A 178 4.41 15.14 14.81
C VAL A 178 4.93 16.42 15.46
N ASP A 179 4.97 16.46 16.79
CA ASP A 179 5.33 17.67 17.54
C ASP A 179 6.83 17.98 17.38
N ASP A 180 7.67 16.95 17.31
CA ASP A 180 9.12 17.06 17.26
C ASP A 180 9.69 17.10 15.83
N SER A 181 8.85 16.87 14.80
CA SER A 181 9.30 16.85 13.40
C SER A 181 9.26 18.22 12.76
N ASP A 182 10.29 18.54 11.97
CA ASP A 182 10.46 19.76 11.19
C ASP A 182 10.32 19.50 9.67
N GLY A 183 9.80 18.34 9.28
CA GLY A 183 9.46 17.99 7.91
C GLY A 183 8.34 16.96 7.89
N PHE A 184 7.51 16.97 6.84
CA PHE A 184 6.39 16.04 6.70
C PHE A 184 6.23 15.58 5.26
N LEU A 185 6.14 14.28 5.03
CA LEU A 185 5.63 13.75 3.78
C LEU A 185 4.12 13.65 3.84
N LEU A 186 3.44 14.19 2.84
CA LEU A 186 2.00 14.05 2.62
C LEU A 186 1.78 13.14 1.43
N VAL A 187 0.93 12.14 1.58
CA VAL A 187 0.55 11.21 0.50
C VAL A 187 -0.89 11.49 0.12
N SER A 188 -1.13 11.92 -1.11
CA SER A 188 -2.47 12.06 -1.69
C SER A 188 -2.78 10.96 -2.68
N VAL A 189 -4.03 10.86 -3.09
CA VAL A 189 -4.49 10.08 -4.23
C VAL A 189 -5.16 10.98 -5.25
N ARG A 190 -4.76 10.89 -6.53
CA ARG A 190 -5.52 11.43 -7.67
C ARG A 190 -6.51 10.37 -8.13
N PHE A 191 -7.80 10.54 -7.83
CA PHE A 191 -8.80 9.50 -8.06
C PHE A 191 -8.88 9.10 -9.53
N TRP A 192 -8.87 10.06 -10.45
CA TRP A 192 -8.97 9.80 -11.90
C TRP A 192 -7.85 8.87 -12.41
N LYS A 193 -6.64 8.94 -11.84
CA LYS A 193 -5.54 8.05 -12.26
C LYS A 193 -5.88 6.57 -12.09
N ASN A 194 -6.70 6.21 -11.10
CA ASN A 194 -7.10 4.82 -10.87
C ASN A 194 -8.52 4.54 -11.34
N SER A 195 -9.48 5.43 -11.07
CA SER A 195 -10.88 5.27 -11.46
C SER A 195 -11.07 5.24 -12.99
N PHE A 196 -10.15 5.83 -13.74
CA PHE A 196 -10.06 5.62 -15.20
C PHE A 196 -10.13 4.13 -15.59
N LYS A 197 -9.44 3.25 -14.84
CA LYS A 197 -9.42 1.79 -15.09
C LYS A 197 -10.39 1.03 -14.19
N TYR A 198 -10.55 1.48 -12.95
CA TYR A 198 -11.23 0.73 -11.90
C TYR A 198 -12.59 1.30 -11.49
N ASN A 199 -13.12 2.29 -12.22
CA ASN A 199 -14.43 2.92 -11.97
C ASN A 199 -14.71 3.13 -10.46
N SER A 200 -15.87 2.67 -9.97
CA SER A 200 -16.27 2.68 -8.57
C SER A 200 -15.44 1.78 -7.66
N PHE A 201 -14.78 0.75 -8.18
CA PHE A 201 -13.87 -0.09 -7.39
C PHE A 201 -12.57 0.65 -6.99
N CYS A 202 -12.33 1.83 -7.56
CA CYS A 202 -11.16 2.68 -7.29
C CYS A 202 -10.85 2.87 -5.80
N TYR A 203 -11.83 3.23 -4.97
CA TYR A 203 -11.58 3.63 -3.58
C TYR A 203 -10.97 2.49 -2.74
N HIS A 204 -11.43 1.26 -2.95
CA HIS A 204 -10.83 0.06 -2.35
C HIS A 204 -9.38 -0.13 -2.79
N VAL A 205 -9.10 0.02 -4.09
CA VAL A 205 -7.77 -0.18 -4.67
C VAL A 205 -6.79 0.88 -4.19
N VAL A 206 -7.15 2.16 -4.25
CA VAL A 206 -6.21 3.26 -3.97
C VAL A 206 -5.84 3.39 -2.50
N THR A 207 -6.73 2.98 -1.59
CA THR A 207 -6.42 2.94 -0.16
C THR A 207 -5.44 1.80 0.16
N GLN A 208 -5.49 0.69 -0.59
CA GLN A 208 -4.46 -0.36 -0.54
C GLN A 208 -3.15 0.08 -1.19
N ASP A 209 -3.19 0.83 -2.30
CA ASP A 209 -1.98 1.39 -2.91
C ASP A 209 -1.22 2.31 -1.93
N ALA A 210 -1.94 3.14 -1.16
CA ALA A 210 -1.35 3.96 -0.10
C ALA A 210 -0.68 3.08 0.97
N GLY A 211 -1.34 2.00 1.36
CA GLY A 211 -0.77 0.97 2.23
C GLY A 211 0.52 0.34 1.71
N ALA A 212 0.53 -0.04 0.44
CA ALA A 212 1.70 -0.62 -0.20
C ALA A 212 2.88 0.36 -0.25
N LEU A 213 2.62 1.66 -0.47
CA LEU A 213 3.64 2.70 -0.36
C LEU A 213 4.20 2.81 1.06
N LEU A 214 3.32 2.91 2.07
CA LEU A 214 3.72 3.04 3.47
C LEU A 214 4.45 1.80 4.01
N GLY A 215 4.06 0.60 3.57
CA GLY A 215 4.77 -0.64 3.86
C GLY A 215 6.17 -0.66 3.23
N CYS A 216 6.30 -0.19 1.99
CA CYS A 216 7.59 -0.04 1.32
C CYS A 216 8.50 0.96 2.06
N TRP A 217 7.95 2.11 2.46
CA TRP A 217 8.66 3.11 3.24
C TRP A 217 9.12 2.60 4.60
N GLU A 218 8.28 1.84 5.31
CA GLU A 218 8.67 1.19 6.58
C GLU A 218 9.88 0.26 6.38
N LEU A 219 9.87 -0.57 5.33
CA LEU A 219 11.00 -1.46 5.04
C LEU A 219 12.28 -0.67 4.73
N ILE A 220 12.19 0.39 3.92
CA ILE A 220 13.35 1.23 3.60
C ILE A 220 13.86 1.96 4.84
N ALA A 221 12.97 2.52 5.67
CA ALA A 221 13.32 3.18 6.93
C ALA A 221 14.07 2.22 7.86
N ARG A 222 13.57 1.00 8.05
CA ARG A 222 14.28 -0.04 8.83
C ARG A 222 15.63 -0.42 8.22
N GLY A 223 15.71 -0.52 6.90
CA GLY A 223 16.95 -0.75 6.17
C GLY A 223 17.98 0.36 6.40
N LEU A 224 17.53 1.60 6.58
CA LEU A 224 18.33 2.76 6.94
C LEU A 224 18.58 2.90 8.45
N GLY A 225 17.96 2.04 9.28
CA GLY A 225 18.00 2.15 10.74
C GLY A 225 17.26 3.38 11.27
N ARG A 226 16.14 3.75 10.65
CA ARG A 226 15.32 4.92 10.97
C ARG A 226 13.91 4.52 11.37
N ARG A 227 13.32 5.31 12.26
CA ARG A 227 11.89 5.21 12.61
C ARG A 227 11.04 5.96 11.58
N LEU A 228 9.83 5.46 11.39
CA LEU A 228 8.79 6.09 10.59
C LEU A 228 7.46 5.93 11.33
N GLU A 229 6.78 7.05 11.61
CA GLU A 229 5.41 7.06 12.14
C GLU A 229 4.40 7.37 11.03
N ARG A 230 3.30 6.61 11.00
CA ARG A 230 2.19 6.81 10.06
C ARG A 230 1.05 7.53 10.77
N VAL A 231 0.77 8.76 10.36
CA VAL A 231 -0.41 9.50 10.81
C VAL A 231 -1.51 9.28 9.79
N LEU A 232 -2.51 8.49 10.20
CA LEU A 232 -3.67 8.13 9.38
C LEU A 232 -4.95 8.84 9.85
N TRP A 233 -4.89 9.58 10.96
CA TRP A 233 -5.99 10.38 11.46
C TRP A 233 -5.61 11.86 11.49
N PHE A 234 -6.12 12.65 10.56
CA PHE A 234 -5.85 14.09 10.45
C PHE A 234 -7.09 14.82 9.89
N ASP A 235 -7.04 16.15 9.83
CA ASP A 235 -8.03 16.98 9.14
C ASP A 235 -7.72 16.98 7.62
N ASP A 236 -8.42 16.13 6.85
CA ASP A 236 -8.26 16.02 5.40
C ASP A 236 -8.47 17.35 4.70
N GLU A 237 -9.56 18.06 5.03
CA GLU A 237 -9.92 19.30 4.33
C GLU A 237 -8.86 20.38 4.56
N ARG A 238 -8.29 20.47 5.76
CA ARG A 238 -7.20 21.41 6.05
C ARG A 238 -5.96 21.11 5.21
N LEU A 239 -5.57 19.84 5.12
CA LEU A 239 -4.42 19.47 4.29
C LEU A 239 -4.72 19.64 2.79
N ASN A 240 -5.92 19.28 2.32
CA ASN A 240 -6.37 19.44 0.94
C ASN A 240 -6.34 20.92 0.50
N ARG A 241 -6.75 21.84 1.38
CA ARG A 241 -6.59 23.29 1.14
C ARG A 241 -5.13 23.74 1.13
N LEU A 242 -4.29 23.14 1.98
CA LEU A 242 -2.86 23.46 2.06
C LEU A 242 -2.16 23.15 0.74
N ILE A 243 -2.36 21.96 0.16
CA ILE A 243 -1.74 21.62 -1.14
C ILE A 243 -2.51 22.12 -2.36
N GLY A 244 -3.68 22.73 -2.16
CA GLY A 244 -4.44 23.41 -3.20
C GLY A 244 -5.18 22.48 -4.15
N THR A 245 -5.68 21.35 -3.66
CA THR A 245 -6.41 20.37 -4.47
C THR A 245 -7.92 20.40 -4.19
N ASP A 246 -8.73 20.15 -5.22
CA ASP A 246 -10.12 19.75 -5.02
C ASP A 246 -10.14 18.37 -4.35
N THR A 247 -10.78 18.27 -3.18
CA THR A 247 -10.82 17.03 -2.40
C THR A 247 -11.43 15.85 -3.16
N TYR A 248 -12.33 16.08 -4.11
CA TYR A 248 -12.97 15.00 -4.87
C TYR A 248 -12.15 14.56 -6.08
N GLU A 249 -11.18 15.36 -6.52
CA GLU A 249 -10.22 14.98 -7.57
C GLU A 249 -8.93 14.42 -6.98
N GLU A 250 -8.41 15.04 -5.91
CA GLU A 250 -7.22 14.65 -5.19
C GLU A 250 -7.31 14.91 -3.68
N SER A 251 -7.12 13.85 -2.89
CA SER A 251 -7.31 13.89 -1.44
C SER A 251 -6.17 13.23 -0.68
N MET A 252 -5.85 13.76 0.51
CA MET A 252 -4.85 13.20 1.40
C MET A 252 -5.27 11.86 2.00
N LEU A 253 -4.31 10.93 2.11
CA LEU A 253 -4.49 9.59 2.67
C LEU A 253 -3.56 9.30 3.85
N ALA A 254 -2.39 9.93 3.92
CA ALA A 254 -1.44 9.73 5.01
C ALA A 254 -0.50 10.94 5.19
N VAL A 255 -0.05 11.12 6.43
CA VAL A 255 1.06 12.02 6.78
C VAL A 255 2.16 11.22 7.46
N VAL A 256 3.42 11.48 7.11
CA VAL A 256 4.59 10.86 7.71
C VAL A 256 5.54 11.96 8.22
N PRO A 257 5.67 12.15 9.53
CA PRO A 257 6.62 13.07 10.12
C PRO A 257 8.07 12.61 9.84
N LEU A 258 8.95 13.57 9.53
CA LEU A 258 10.37 13.34 9.25
C LEU A 258 11.21 14.36 10.02
N PRO A 259 11.81 13.98 11.17
CA PRO A 259 12.71 14.86 11.90
C PRO A 259 14.09 14.94 11.20
N PHE A 260 14.47 16.12 10.73
CA PHE A 260 15.79 16.48 10.19
C PHE A 260 16.69 17.13 11.24
N THR A 261 16.11 17.81 12.23
CA THR A 261 16.81 18.37 13.39
C THR A 261 16.22 17.83 14.69
N ARG A 262 17.06 17.73 15.74
CA ARG A 262 16.55 17.50 17.10
C ARG A 262 16.12 18.85 17.67
N THR A 263 14.83 19.04 17.86
CA THR A 263 14.28 20.19 18.58
C THR A 263 14.61 20.06 20.07
N GLY A 264 15.79 20.57 20.47
CA GLY A 264 16.14 20.76 21.88
C GLY A 264 15.48 22.03 22.42
N GLY A 265 14.19 22.00 22.72
CA GLY A 265 13.51 23.15 23.33
C GLY A 265 12.01 23.03 23.29
N THR A 266 11.37 23.47 24.38
CA THR A 266 9.92 23.67 24.50
C THR A 266 9.37 24.29 23.23
N VAL A 267 8.58 23.51 22.47
CA VAL A 267 7.63 24.05 21.51
C VAL A 267 6.78 25.04 22.30
N THR A 268 6.96 26.34 22.05
CA THR A 268 6.02 27.34 22.55
C THR A 268 4.65 26.88 22.10
N ALA A 269 3.72 26.73 23.05
CA ALA A 269 2.34 26.35 22.78
C ALA A 269 1.87 27.10 21.52
N PRO A 270 1.26 26.41 20.54
CA PRO A 270 0.88 27.04 19.30
C PRO A 270 0.14 28.33 19.63
N GLY A 271 0.58 29.45 19.03
CA GLY A 271 -0.27 30.63 19.01
C GLY A 271 -1.65 30.24 18.47
N PRO A 272 -2.73 30.92 18.87
CA PRO A 272 -4.07 30.60 18.39
C PRO A 272 -4.01 30.45 16.87
N ALA A 273 -4.39 29.26 16.38
CA ALA A 273 -4.37 28.97 14.96
C ALA A 273 -5.10 30.09 14.23
N PRO A 274 -4.50 30.70 13.19
CA PRO A 274 -5.22 31.67 12.38
C PRO A 274 -6.52 31.01 11.91
N ALA A 275 -7.62 31.76 11.97
CA ALA A 275 -8.89 31.29 11.46
C ALA A 275 -8.68 30.78 10.03
N PRO A 276 -9.29 29.64 9.63
CA PRO A 276 -9.05 29.05 8.32
C PRO A 276 -9.28 30.13 7.25
N GLY A 277 -8.21 30.53 6.57
CA GLY A 277 -8.28 31.45 5.46
C GLY A 277 -9.22 30.87 4.39
N HIS A 278 -10.11 31.70 3.87
CA HIS A 278 -11.00 31.30 2.79
C HIS A 278 -10.23 31.29 1.45
N GLY A 279 -9.46 30.22 1.19
CA GLY A 279 -8.73 30.03 -0.06
C GLY A 279 -7.75 28.86 -0.03
N THR A 280 -7.37 28.36 -1.21
CA THR A 280 -6.25 27.43 -1.37
C THR A 280 -4.93 28.16 -1.14
N LEU A 281 -3.96 27.52 -0.49
CA LEU A 281 -2.63 28.13 -0.26
C LEU A 281 -1.72 27.98 -1.49
N ILE A 282 -1.87 26.89 -2.23
CA ILE A 282 -1.13 26.62 -3.46
C ILE A 282 -2.08 26.76 -4.64
N ASP A 283 -1.77 27.68 -5.55
CA ASP A 283 -2.49 27.86 -6.81
C ASP A 283 -1.54 27.60 -7.98
N ARG A 284 -1.26 26.31 -8.21
CA ARG A 284 -0.37 25.84 -9.27
C ARG A 284 -1.07 24.72 -10.05
N PRO A 285 -1.51 24.95 -11.29
CA PRO A 285 -2.14 23.89 -12.07
C PRO A 285 -1.09 22.82 -12.42
N SER A 286 -1.49 21.56 -12.32
CA SER A 286 -0.72 20.43 -12.83
C SER A 286 -1.21 20.01 -14.21
N PHE A 287 -0.31 19.48 -15.03
CA PHE A 287 -0.65 18.92 -16.34
C PHE A 287 -1.49 17.64 -16.20
N GLU A 288 -2.61 17.57 -16.92
CA GLU A 288 -3.38 16.37 -17.16
C GLU A 288 -3.40 16.05 -18.66
N ARG A 289 -3.19 14.78 -19.00
CA ARG A 289 -3.19 14.30 -20.39
C ARG A 289 -4.62 14.02 -20.87
N SER A 290 -5.48 13.51 -20.00
CA SER A 290 -6.88 13.22 -20.35
C SER A 290 -7.60 14.50 -20.80
N ALA A 291 -8.26 14.43 -21.95
CA ALA A 291 -9.17 15.47 -22.41
C ALA A 291 -10.48 15.46 -21.62
N VAL A 292 -10.93 14.28 -21.17
CA VAL A 292 -12.12 14.10 -20.35
C VAL A 292 -11.77 13.36 -19.06
N THR A 293 -12.11 13.95 -17.92
CA THR A 293 -12.03 13.32 -16.61
C THR A 293 -13.43 12.94 -16.14
N LEU A 294 -13.61 11.71 -15.65
CA LEU A 294 -14.89 11.24 -15.14
C LEU A 294 -14.83 11.06 -13.63
N THR A 295 -15.94 11.34 -12.96
CA THR A 295 -16.17 10.96 -11.57
C THR A 295 -17.17 9.81 -11.48
N PHE A 296 -17.21 9.16 -10.32
CA PHE A 296 -18.05 8.00 -10.07
C PHE A 296 -18.76 8.19 -8.74
N GLU A 297 -20.08 8.11 -8.74
CA GLU A 297 -20.95 8.40 -7.60
C GLU A 297 -20.51 7.66 -6.34
N GLN A 298 -20.33 6.33 -6.43
CA GLN A 298 -19.90 5.52 -5.28
C GLN A 298 -18.54 5.94 -4.70
N VAL A 299 -17.62 6.45 -5.52
CA VAL A 299 -16.31 6.97 -5.07
C VAL A 299 -16.50 8.28 -4.31
N GLU A 300 -17.33 9.18 -4.84
CA GLU A 300 -17.64 10.44 -4.18
C GLU A 300 -18.40 10.23 -2.86
N GLU A 301 -19.36 9.30 -2.83
CA GLU A 301 -20.14 8.96 -1.64
C GLU A 301 -19.29 8.37 -0.52
N VAL A 302 -18.50 7.35 -0.82
CA VAL A 302 -17.59 6.76 0.19
C VAL A 302 -16.55 7.78 0.64
N HIS A 303 -16.06 8.64 -0.26
CA HIS A 303 -15.11 9.67 0.10
C HIS A 303 -15.73 10.74 1.01
N ARG A 304 -16.91 11.26 0.64
CA ARG A 304 -17.69 12.24 1.41
C ARG A 304 -18.01 11.72 2.81
N ALA A 305 -18.47 10.46 2.91
CA ALA A 305 -18.76 9.84 4.20
C ALA A 305 -17.51 9.73 5.11
N VAL A 306 -16.31 9.61 4.55
CA VAL A 306 -15.06 9.67 5.32
C VAL A 306 -14.73 11.08 5.79
N LEU A 307 -14.97 12.11 4.97
CA LEU A 307 -14.72 13.51 5.31
C LEU A 307 -15.71 14.05 6.37
N GLU A 308 -16.98 13.66 6.26
CA GLU A 308 -18.05 14.11 7.16
C GLU A 308 -18.03 13.43 8.53
N ASP A 309 -17.41 12.26 8.64
CA ASP A 309 -17.26 11.52 9.91
C ASP A 309 -16.16 12.14 10.79
N ARG A 310 -16.48 13.28 11.41
CA ARG A 310 -15.60 14.08 12.27
C ARG A 310 -15.45 13.54 13.69
N ARG A 311 -15.49 12.21 13.87
CA ARG A 311 -15.32 11.61 15.19
C ARG A 311 -13.91 11.85 15.75
N PRO A 312 -13.75 11.87 17.08
CA PRO A 312 -12.43 11.98 17.70
C PRO A 312 -11.50 10.84 17.28
N ARG A 313 -10.18 11.10 17.30
CA ARG A 313 -9.17 10.06 17.10
C ARG A 313 -9.38 8.94 18.13
N PRO A 314 -9.44 7.67 17.70
CA PRO A 314 -9.54 6.54 18.62
C PRO A 314 -8.23 6.35 19.40
N ASP A 315 -8.33 5.86 20.64
CA ASP A 315 -7.14 5.43 21.39
C ASP A 315 -6.45 4.28 20.65
N ARG A 316 -5.11 4.30 20.59
CA ARG A 316 -4.33 3.28 19.87
C ARG A 316 -4.68 1.87 20.36
N THR A 317 -4.85 1.67 21.67
CA THR A 317 -5.11 0.34 22.26
C THR A 317 -6.42 -0.29 21.78
N THR A 318 -7.37 0.50 21.26
CA THR A 318 -8.60 0.02 20.63
C THR A 318 -8.33 -1.05 19.57
N ALA A 319 -7.21 -0.94 18.83
CA ALA A 319 -6.84 -1.89 17.79
C ALA A 319 -6.70 -3.34 18.29
N ARG A 320 -6.43 -3.55 19.59
CA ARG A 320 -6.24 -4.89 20.17
C ARG A 320 -7.49 -5.75 20.09
N ASP A 321 -8.66 -5.12 20.13
CA ASP A 321 -9.96 -5.81 20.05
C ASP A 321 -10.44 -6.03 18.61
N LEU A 322 -9.74 -5.42 17.65
CA LEU A 322 -10.05 -5.48 16.21
C LEU A 322 -9.28 -6.59 15.49
N VAL A 323 -8.25 -7.16 16.13
CA VAL A 323 -7.43 -8.23 15.55
C VAL A 323 -8.31 -9.45 15.23
N PRO A 324 -8.17 -10.06 14.04
CA PRO A 324 -8.73 -11.37 13.75
C PRO A 324 -8.36 -12.41 14.81
N LEU A 325 -9.34 -12.87 15.58
CA LEU A 325 -9.09 -13.76 16.73
C LEU A 325 -8.68 -15.18 16.27
N PRO A 326 -7.77 -15.85 16.99
CA PRO A 326 -7.52 -17.28 16.78
C PRO A 326 -8.79 -18.10 17.03
N ARG A 327 -9.01 -19.12 16.19
CA ARG A 327 -10.04 -20.13 16.48
C ARG A 327 -9.50 -21.10 17.53
N PRO A 328 -10.23 -21.37 18.64
CA PRO A 328 -9.81 -22.37 19.61
C PRO A 328 -9.69 -23.75 18.97
N GLY A 329 -8.65 -24.51 19.34
CA GLY A 329 -8.67 -25.97 19.23
C GLY A 329 -8.10 -26.65 17.97
N SER A 330 -7.53 -25.94 16.99
CA SER A 330 -6.84 -26.61 15.87
C SER A 330 -5.36 -26.84 16.18
N ALA A 331 -4.93 -28.10 16.13
CA ALA A 331 -3.51 -28.44 16.10
C ALA A 331 -2.87 -27.78 14.86
N GLY A 332 -1.89 -26.91 15.07
CA GLY A 332 -1.20 -26.21 13.98
C GLY A 332 0.02 -26.99 13.49
N THR A 333 0.24 -27.01 12.18
CA THR A 333 1.49 -27.50 11.58
C THR A 333 2.57 -26.42 11.78
N PRO A 334 3.63 -26.67 12.54
CA PRO A 334 4.72 -25.70 12.70
C PRO A 334 5.41 -25.49 11.34
N LEU A 335 5.75 -24.24 11.04
CA LEU A 335 6.47 -23.90 9.81
C LEU A 335 7.99 -23.92 10.03
N PRO A 336 8.78 -24.28 9.00
CA PRO A 336 10.23 -24.10 9.02
C PRO A 336 10.60 -22.63 9.29
N ALA A 337 11.72 -22.40 9.97
CA ALA A 337 12.22 -21.04 10.18
C ALA A 337 12.42 -20.31 8.83
N PRO A 338 12.21 -18.99 8.78
CA PRO A 338 12.45 -18.20 7.57
C PRO A 338 13.86 -18.39 7.02
N LEU A 339 13.99 -18.40 5.69
CA LEU A 339 15.24 -18.60 4.95
C LEU A 339 16.18 -17.40 5.11
N GLU A 340 16.86 -17.32 6.26
CA GLU A 340 17.69 -16.17 6.64
C GLU A 340 18.79 -15.86 5.63
N GLU A 341 19.43 -16.90 5.06
CA GLU A 341 20.48 -16.74 4.04
C GLU A 341 19.95 -16.01 2.80
N ARG A 342 18.76 -16.40 2.31
CA ARG A 342 18.12 -15.74 1.16
C ARG A 342 17.65 -14.32 1.49
N LEU A 343 17.22 -14.09 2.73
CA LEU A 343 16.87 -12.76 3.23
C LEU A 343 18.11 -11.87 3.55
N GLY A 344 19.33 -12.42 3.52
CA GLY A 344 20.57 -11.69 3.78
C GLY A 344 20.97 -10.70 2.68
N ARG A 345 20.26 -10.70 1.55
CA ARG A 345 20.50 -9.79 0.42
C ARG A 345 20.18 -8.33 0.79
N ASP A 346 20.91 -7.40 0.19
CA ASP A 346 20.64 -5.95 0.30
C ASP A 346 19.18 -5.64 -0.10
N LEU A 347 18.47 -4.92 0.76
CA LEU A 347 17.07 -4.57 0.53
C LEU A 347 16.90 -3.71 -0.74
N GLY A 348 17.84 -2.80 -1.03
CA GLY A 348 17.78 -1.96 -2.22
C GLY A 348 17.80 -2.80 -3.51
N GLY A 349 18.67 -3.81 -3.56
CA GLY A 349 18.72 -4.80 -4.63
C GLY A 349 17.45 -5.63 -4.75
N VAL A 350 16.85 -6.04 -3.62
CA VAL A 350 15.55 -6.74 -3.61
C VAL A 350 14.46 -5.84 -4.19
N LEU A 351 14.32 -4.59 -3.74
CA LEU A 351 13.31 -3.65 -4.21
C LEU A 351 13.43 -3.36 -5.71
N ARG A 352 14.65 -3.18 -6.22
CA ARG A 352 14.91 -2.98 -7.67
C ARG A 352 14.60 -4.20 -8.53
N SER A 353 14.79 -5.41 -7.99
CA SER A 353 14.56 -6.66 -8.73
C SER A 353 13.15 -7.24 -8.58
N ARG A 354 12.41 -6.78 -7.55
CA ARG A 354 11.03 -7.18 -7.31
C ARG A 354 10.15 -6.81 -8.49
N ARG A 355 9.33 -7.76 -8.92
CA ARG A 355 8.37 -7.62 -10.01
C ARG A 355 7.07 -8.35 -9.69
N THR A 356 6.06 -8.07 -10.48
CA THR A 356 4.77 -8.77 -10.43
C THR A 356 4.75 -9.85 -11.50
N SER A 357 4.32 -11.06 -11.13
CA SER A 357 4.42 -12.24 -12.00
C SER A 357 3.49 -12.22 -13.21
N PHE A 358 2.34 -11.53 -13.15
CA PHE A 358 1.38 -11.37 -14.25
C PHE A 358 1.14 -12.67 -15.07
N GLY A 359 0.80 -13.75 -14.38
CA GLY A 359 0.46 -15.03 -15.02
C GLY A 359 1.64 -15.94 -15.36
N SER A 360 2.88 -15.57 -15.02
CA SER A 360 4.09 -16.28 -15.46
C SER A 360 4.46 -17.54 -14.65
N PHE A 361 3.55 -18.01 -13.79
CA PHE A 361 3.82 -19.15 -12.91
C PHE A 361 3.95 -20.48 -13.67
N VAL A 362 4.73 -21.40 -13.11
CA VAL A 362 4.84 -22.79 -13.55
C VAL A 362 4.67 -23.75 -12.39
N GLY A 363 3.71 -24.66 -12.55
CA GLY A 363 3.40 -25.72 -11.59
C GLY A 363 4.35 -26.91 -11.66
N SER A 364 5.27 -26.97 -12.63
CA SER A 364 6.24 -28.09 -12.74
C SER A 364 7.17 -28.22 -11.55
N ARG A 365 7.36 -27.13 -10.79
CA ARG A 365 8.06 -27.11 -9.50
C ARG A 365 7.09 -26.64 -8.42
N PRO A 366 6.76 -27.46 -7.40
CA PRO A 366 5.96 -27.01 -6.27
C PRO A 366 6.69 -25.92 -5.47
N LEU A 367 5.93 -25.08 -4.78
CA LEU A 367 6.47 -24.08 -3.85
C LEU A 367 7.04 -24.79 -2.62
N GLY A 368 8.22 -24.40 -2.15
CA GLY A 368 8.78 -24.93 -0.90
C GLY A 368 7.97 -24.50 0.33
N LEU A 369 7.86 -25.35 1.35
CA LEU A 369 7.23 -24.98 2.62
C LEU A 369 8.04 -23.90 3.36
N ASP A 370 9.37 -23.95 3.26
CA ASP A 370 10.31 -22.94 3.76
C ASP A 370 10.17 -21.60 3.02
N GLU A 371 9.97 -21.64 1.71
CA GLU A 371 9.68 -20.47 0.88
C GLU A 371 8.34 -19.82 1.27
N LEU A 372 7.28 -20.62 1.40
CA LEU A 372 5.98 -20.16 1.89
C LEU A 372 6.10 -19.57 3.31
N ALA A 373 6.76 -20.27 4.24
CA ALA A 373 6.97 -19.82 5.61
C ALA A 373 7.69 -18.47 5.67
N THR A 374 8.72 -18.31 4.84
CA THR A 374 9.48 -17.05 4.74
C THR A 374 8.59 -15.90 4.26
N VAL A 375 7.77 -16.12 3.23
CA VAL A 375 6.85 -15.09 2.71
C VAL A 375 5.78 -14.74 3.74
N LEU A 376 5.22 -15.73 4.44
CA LEU A 376 4.23 -15.51 5.51
C LEU A 376 4.80 -14.69 6.68
N ALA A 377 6.02 -15.01 7.13
CA ALA A 377 6.69 -14.25 8.18
C ALA A 377 6.95 -12.80 7.75
N GLY A 378 7.41 -12.58 6.52
CA GLY A 378 7.61 -11.25 5.95
C GLY A 378 6.29 -10.48 5.81
N ALA A 379 5.24 -11.10 5.27
CA ALA A 379 3.92 -10.48 5.11
C ALA A 379 3.33 -10.05 6.46
N ALA A 380 3.37 -10.94 7.46
CA ALA A 380 2.82 -10.66 8.79
C ALA A 380 3.57 -9.57 9.56
N SER A 381 4.83 -9.29 9.20
CA SER A 381 5.60 -8.22 9.85
C SER A 381 5.15 -6.82 9.47
N ALA A 382 4.36 -6.67 8.40
CA ALA A 382 3.76 -5.40 8.01
C ALA A 382 2.77 -4.86 9.06
N ARG A 383 2.33 -5.72 9.98
CA ARG A 383 1.49 -5.41 11.15
C ARG A 383 2.27 -4.79 12.31
N HIS A 384 3.58 -4.67 12.17
CA HIS A 384 4.42 -4.00 13.14
C HIS A 384 4.85 -2.63 12.58
N TYR A 385 4.18 -1.55 12.95
CA TYR A 385 4.50 -0.20 12.47
C TYR A 385 4.06 0.86 13.49
N ALA A 386 4.78 1.98 13.59
CA ALA A 386 4.34 3.09 14.42
C ALA A 386 3.18 3.84 13.73
N SER A 387 2.09 4.08 14.47
CA SER A 387 0.96 4.84 13.97
C SER A 387 0.20 5.56 15.08
N ASP A 388 -0.50 6.63 14.71
CA ASP A 388 -1.35 7.41 15.58
C ASP A 388 -2.62 6.69 16.06
N VAL A 389 -3.07 5.64 15.36
CA VAL A 389 -4.31 4.90 15.67
C VAL A 389 -4.11 3.42 15.99
N THR A 390 -2.92 2.87 15.74
CA THR A 390 -2.60 1.44 15.98
C THR A 390 -1.32 1.30 16.81
N PRO A 391 -1.27 0.42 17.84
CA PRO A 391 -0.06 0.14 18.60
C PRO A 391 0.97 -0.58 17.73
N THR A 392 2.25 -0.35 17.99
CA THR A 392 3.36 -0.80 17.13
C THR A 392 3.44 -2.30 16.87
N ARG A 393 2.85 -3.14 17.73
CA ARG A 393 2.89 -4.60 17.61
C ARG A 393 1.50 -5.23 17.48
N THR A 394 0.54 -4.46 16.99
CA THR A 394 -0.84 -4.91 16.80
C THR A 394 -1.20 -4.67 15.33
N GLY A 395 -1.68 -5.71 14.64
CA GLY A 395 -2.21 -5.58 13.29
C GLY A 395 -3.71 -5.79 13.25
N LEU A 396 -4.38 -5.08 12.34
CA LEU A 396 -5.80 -5.23 12.04
C LEU A 396 -6.09 -6.41 11.09
N THR A 397 -5.05 -7.05 10.55
CA THR A 397 -5.15 -8.07 9.50
C THR A 397 -4.81 -9.49 9.95
N GLY A 398 -5.51 -10.43 9.32
CA GLY A 398 -5.30 -11.87 9.36
C GLY A 398 -4.70 -12.35 8.04
N LEU A 399 -4.14 -13.56 8.07
CA LEU A 399 -3.57 -14.22 6.90
C LEU A 399 -4.07 -15.65 6.80
N TYR A 400 -4.65 -15.95 5.64
CA TYR A 400 -5.03 -17.30 5.23
C TYR A 400 -4.20 -17.75 4.04
N VAL A 401 -4.05 -19.06 3.90
CA VAL A 401 -3.31 -19.69 2.80
C VAL A 401 -4.21 -20.73 2.16
N LEU A 402 -4.49 -20.57 0.87
CA LEU A 402 -5.02 -21.63 0.03
C LEU A 402 -3.81 -22.33 -0.62
N ALA A 403 -3.34 -23.41 -0.01
CA ALA A 403 -2.14 -24.14 -0.44
C ALA A 403 -2.51 -25.17 -1.51
N HIS A 404 -2.13 -24.90 -2.76
CA HIS A 404 -2.45 -25.79 -3.88
C HIS A 404 -1.32 -26.79 -4.16
N ARG A 405 -0.11 -26.28 -4.38
CA ARG A 405 1.09 -27.05 -4.78
C ARG A 405 2.27 -26.68 -3.89
N VAL A 406 2.16 -26.97 -2.60
CA VAL A 406 3.21 -26.70 -1.61
C VAL A 406 3.83 -28.03 -1.18
N ALA A 407 5.15 -28.15 -1.35
CA ALA A 407 5.86 -29.38 -1.00
C ALA A 407 5.80 -29.63 0.52
N GLY A 408 5.33 -30.81 0.93
CA GLY A 408 5.23 -31.18 2.35
C GLY A 408 4.03 -30.60 3.10
N LEU A 409 3.08 -29.97 2.40
CA LEU A 409 1.83 -29.47 2.98
C LEU A 409 0.62 -30.00 2.17
N PRO A 410 -0.36 -30.67 2.79
CA PRO A 410 -1.57 -31.13 2.08
C PRO A 410 -2.29 -29.98 1.36
N SER A 411 -2.96 -30.26 0.25
CA SER A 411 -3.74 -29.22 -0.42
C SER A 411 -4.97 -28.86 0.42
N GLY A 412 -5.21 -27.57 0.63
CA GLY A 412 -6.28 -27.11 1.51
C GLY A 412 -6.15 -25.64 1.87
N THR A 413 -7.03 -25.19 2.75
CA THR A 413 -7.02 -23.85 3.31
C THR A 413 -6.54 -23.87 4.76
N TYR A 414 -5.73 -22.88 5.10
CA TYR A 414 -5.05 -22.76 6.38
C TYR A 414 -5.14 -21.33 6.88
N ARG A 415 -5.22 -21.15 8.20
CA ARG A 415 -5.00 -19.86 8.86
C ARG A 415 -3.57 -19.80 9.34
N TYR A 416 -2.86 -18.72 9.06
CA TYR A 416 -1.52 -18.50 9.58
C TYR A 416 -1.57 -17.87 10.97
N ASP A 417 -0.95 -18.56 11.93
CA ASP A 417 -0.66 -18.02 13.26
C ASP A 417 0.76 -17.42 13.26
N PRO A 418 0.87 -16.08 13.30
CA PRO A 418 2.12 -15.35 13.20
C PRO A 418 2.97 -15.46 14.48
N ASP A 419 2.35 -15.59 15.66
CA ASP A 419 3.06 -15.62 16.94
C ASP A 419 3.67 -17.01 17.16
N GLY A 420 2.92 -18.06 16.85
CA GLY A 420 3.37 -19.44 16.92
C GLY A 420 4.08 -19.96 15.68
N HIS A 421 4.25 -19.13 14.64
CA HIS A 421 4.77 -19.46 13.31
C HIS A 421 4.27 -20.82 12.77
N ARG A 422 2.94 -20.95 12.64
CA ARG A 422 2.30 -22.22 12.31
C ARG A 422 1.07 -22.04 11.41
N LEU A 423 0.70 -23.08 10.68
CA LEU A 423 -0.53 -23.15 9.89
C LEU A 423 -1.58 -23.98 10.61
N GLN A 424 -2.71 -23.36 10.92
CA GLN A 424 -3.91 -24.03 11.43
C GLN A 424 -4.76 -24.48 10.26
N THR A 425 -4.98 -25.80 10.10
CA THR A 425 -5.85 -26.33 9.05
C THR A 425 -7.28 -25.82 9.26
N VAL A 426 -7.86 -25.24 8.19
CA VAL A 426 -9.29 -24.91 8.13
C VAL A 426 -10.03 -26.06 7.45
N GLN A 427 -9.60 -26.43 6.25
CA GLN A 427 -10.09 -27.62 5.55
C GLN A 427 -9.05 -28.14 4.54
N GLU A 428 -8.91 -29.46 4.43
CA GLU A 428 -8.13 -30.09 3.36
C GLU A 428 -9.02 -30.41 2.17
N ARG A 429 -8.61 -29.99 0.97
CA ARG A 429 -9.34 -30.22 -0.28
C ARG A 429 -8.44 -29.95 -1.49
N PRO A 430 -8.68 -30.61 -2.63
CA PRO A 430 -8.10 -30.17 -3.90
C PRO A 430 -8.54 -28.74 -4.24
N LEU A 431 -7.59 -27.90 -4.67
CA LEU A 431 -7.84 -26.47 -4.92
C LEU A 431 -7.77 -26.04 -6.39
N ALA A 432 -7.22 -26.83 -7.31
CA ALA A 432 -7.03 -26.40 -8.72
C ALA A 432 -8.33 -25.87 -9.36
N ASP A 433 -9.34 -26.74 -9.48
CA ASP A 433 -10.65 -26.41 -10.03
C ASP A 433 -11.34 -25.29 -9.25
N PHE A 434 -11.26 -25.33 -7.92
CA PHE A 434 -11.90 -24.35 -7.06
C PHE A 434 -11.32 -22.96 -7.28
N LEU A 435 -9.99 -22.82 -7.29
CA LEU A 435 -9.31 -21.55 -7.51
C LEU A 435 -9.60 -21.01 -8.92
N GLN A 436 -9.51 -21.86 -9.95
CA GLN A 436 -9.73 -21.41 -11.32
C GLN A 436 -11.17 -20.98 -11.60
N ARG A 437 -12.17 -21.68 -11.04
CA ARG A 437 -13.60 -21.31 -11.21
C ARG A 437 -13.98 -20.02 -10.50
N ASN A 438 -13.32 -19.72 -9.38
CA ASN A 438 -13.60 -18.53 -8.58
C ASN A 438 -12.71 -17.33 -8.96
N TYR A 439 -11.85 -17.45 -9.98
CA TYR A 439 -11.03 -16.37 -10.50
C TYR A 439 -11.58 -15.90 -11.85
N TYR A 440 -12.21 -14.72 -11.88
CA TYR A 440 -12.93 -14.24 -13.08
C TYR A 440 -12.06 -13.44 -14.05
N LEU A 441 -10.76 -13.27 -13.76
CA LEU A 441 -9.81 -12.66 -14.69
C LEU A 441 -9.06 -13.74 -15.47
N SER A 442 -8.66 -13.42 -16.70
CA SER A 442 -7.98 -14.35 -17.62
C SER A 442 -6.46 -14.20 -17.64
N ASN A 443 -5.88 -13.43 -16.71
CA ASN A 443 -4.46 -13.09 -16.66
C ASN A 443 -3.60 -14.06 -15.82
N TYR A 444 -4.19 -15.06 -15.17
CA TYR A 444 -3.47 -16.14 -14.46
C TYR A 444 -4.11 -17.50 -14.75
N ASN A 445 -3.27 -18.52 -14.86
CA ASN A 445 -3.68 -19.92 -14.78
C ASN A 445 -3.47 -20.41 -13.34
N LEU A 446 -4.56 -20.69 -12.62
CA LEU A 446 -4.52 -20.93 -11.19
C LEU A 446 -4.03 -22.34 -10.83
N ASP A 447 -4.09 -23.29 -11.78
CA ASP A 447 -3.47 -24.62 -11.62
C ASP A 447 -1.93 -24.55 -11.54
N GLN A 448 -1.33 -23.47 -12.05
CA GLN A 448 0.12 -23.26 -12.00
C GLN A 448 0.57 -22.54 -10.71
N VAL A 449 -0.37 -22.09 -9.87
CA VAL A 449 -0.07 -21.35 -8.65
C VAL A 449 0.31 -22.31 -7.52
N GLY A 450 1.35 -21.97 -6.75
CA GLY A 450 1.78 -22.73 -5.58
C GLY A 450 0.84 -22.55 -4.40
N ALA A 451 0.61 -21.29 -4.02
CA ALA A 451 -0.31 -20.92 -2.94
C ALA A 451 -0.95 -19.54 -3.20
N VAL A 452 -2.12 -19.32 -2.62
CA VAL A 452 -2.76 -18.01 -2.56
C VAL A 452 -2.79 -17.55 -1.11
N LEU A 453 -2.18 -16.42 -0.81
CA LEU A 453 -2.40 -15.74 0.46
C LEU A 453 -3.69 -14.92 0.34
N ALA A 454 -4.56 -15.03 1.33
CA ALA A 454 -5.74 -14.18 1.46
C ALA A 454 -5.59 -13.32 2.72
N ILE A 455 -5.49 -12.01 2.51
CA ILE A 455 -5.33 -11.02 3.58
C ILE A 455 -6.72 -10.63 4.03
N SER A 456 -7.03 -10.81 5.31
CA SER A 456 -8.37 -10.61 5.86
C SER A 456 -8.39 -9.53 6.94
N ALA A 457 -9.57 -8.99 7.23
CA ALA A 457 -9.78 -8.11 8.38
C ALA A 457 -11.23 -8.10 8.86
N ARG A 458 -11.42 -7.79 10.15
CA ARG A 458 -12.74 -7.66 10.81
C ARG A 458 -13.38 -6.31 10.51
N TRP A 459 -13.79 -6.12 9.26
CA TRP A 459 -14.15 -4.82 8.71
C TRP A 459 -15.32 -4.13 9.45
N GLU A 460 -16.33 -4.88 9.89
CA GLU A 460 -17.45 -4.27 10.62
C GLU A 460 -17.03 -3.77 11.99
N SER A 461 -16.17 -4.53 12.68
CA SER A 461 -15.58 -4.12 13.96
C SER A 461 -14.69 -2.90 13.78
N VAL A 462 -13.90 -2.85 12.71
CA VAL A 462 -13.11 -1.68 12.35
C VAL A 462 -14.00 -0.46 12.10
N LEU A 463 -15.06 -0.57 11.30
CA LEU A 463 -15.98 0.56 11.06
C LEU A 463 -16.70 1.01 12.35
N ARG A 464 -17.02 0.08 13.26
CA ARG A 464 -17.63 0.42 14.55
C ARG A 464 -16.69 1.24 15.42
N ALA A 465 -15.41 0.85 15.48
CA ALA A 465 -14.41 1.52 16.29
C ALA A 465 -13.86 2.81 15.67
N TYR A 466 -13.56 2.78 14.37
CA TYR A 466 -12.85 3.85 13.64
C TYR A 466 -13.74 4.61 12.66
N GLY A 467 -15.04 4.31 12.60
CA GLY A 467 -15.95 5.00 11.68
C GLY A 467 -15.64 4.77 10.22
N SER A 468 -16.11 5.69 9.40
CA SER A 468 -15.92 5.69 7.95
C SER A 468 -14.44 5.65 7.58
N ARG A 469 -13.59 6.39 8.30
CA ARG A 469 -12.13 6.42 8.08
C ARG A 469 -11.47 5.07 8.38
N GLY A 470 -12.08 4.22 9.21
CA GLY A 470 -11.62 2.87 9.49
C GLY A 470 -11.36 2.04 8.22
N TYR A 471 -12.13 2.26 7.15
CA TYR A 471 -11.92 1.58 5.88
C TYR A 471 -10.58 1.95 5.22
N ARG A 472 -10.14 3.21 5.31
CA ARG A 472 -8.80 3.62 4.82
C ARG A 472 -7.70 3.00 5.66
N VAL A 473 -7.86 3.00 6.98
CA VAL A 473 -6.87 2.47 7.94
C VAL A 473 -6.63 0.98 7.70
N VAL A 474 -7.68 0.18 7.57
CA VAL A 474 -7.53 -1.27 7.35
C VAL A 474 -6.99 -1.59 5.96
N ASN A 475 -7.43 -0.89 4.91
CA ASN A 475 -6.88 -1.08 3.57
C ASN A 475 -5.40 -0.69 3.48
N ALA A 476 -4.97 0.34 4.23
CA ALA A 476 -3.57 0.71 4.31
C ALA A 476 -2.72 -0.44 4.92
N GLU A 477 -3.21 -1.14 5.94
CA GLU A 477 -2.50 -2.31 6.46
C GLU A 477 -2.52 -3.49 5.47
N VAL A 478 -3.67 -3.76 4.82
CA VAL A 478 -3.79 -4.79 3.77
C VAL A 478 -2.77 -4.58 2.65
N GLY A 479 -2.64 -3.35 2.16
CA GLY A 479 -1.65 -2.99 1.14
C GLY A 479 -0.21 -3.18 1.61
N ALA A 480 0.09 -2.82 2.87
CA ALA A 480 1.42 -3.02 3.45
C ALA A 480 1.78 -4.51 3.58
N VAL A 481 0.83 -5.36 3.99
CA VAL A 481 1.00 -6.82 4.06
C VAL A 481 1.32 -7.39 2.68
N ALA A 482 0.59 -6.98 1.64
CA ALA A 482 0.87 -7.41 0.27
C ALA A 482 2.25 -6.93 -0.23
N GLN A 483 2.63 -5.68 0.06
CA GLN A 483 3.96 -5.17 -0.30
C GLN A 483 5.08 -5.97 0.39
N ASN A 484 4.93 -6.28 1.69
CA ASN A 484 5.93 -7.09 2.39
C ASN A 484 6.00 -8.51 1.83
N ALA A 485 4.87 -9.10 1.42
CA ALA A 485 4.85 -10.39 0.73
C ALA A 485 5.65 -10.33 -0.59
N TYR A 486 5.49 -9.26 -1.37
CA TYR A 486 6.30 -9.03 -2.58
C TYR A 486 7.80 -8.94 -2.30
N VAL A 487 8.21 -8.22 -1.24
CA VAL A 487 9.63 -8.08 -0.90
C VAL A 487 10.21 -9.40 -0.40
N ALA A 488 9.50 -10.11 0.47
CA ALA A 488 9.93 -11.42 0.96
C ALA A 488 10.04 -12.44 -0.19
N ALA A 489 9.06 -12.49 -1.09
CA ALA A 489 9.08 -13.36 -2.26
C ALA A 489 10.23 -13.00 -3.23
N GLY A 490 10.43 -11.70 -3.49
CA GLY A 490 11.53 -11.22 -4.32
C GLY A 490 12.92 -11.55 -3.75
N ALA A 491 13.07 -11.49 -2.42
CA ALA A 491 14.30 -11.87 -1.73
C ALA A 491 14.59 -13.38 -1.87
N THR A 492 13.56 -14.23 -1.78
CA THR A 492 13.68 -15.70 -1.86
C THR A 492 13.67 -16.26 -3.28
N GLY A 493 13.39 -15.43 -4.29
CA GLY A 493 13.28 -15.84 -5.70
C GLY A 493 11.92 -16.46 -6.06
N VAL A 494 10.91 -16.28 -5.22
CA VAL A 494 9.53 -16.71 -5.46
C VAL A 494 8.81 -15.63 -6.27
N GLY A 495 8.06 -16.05 -7.29
CA GLY A 495 7.16 -15.15 -8.03
C GLY A 495 5.98 -14.75 -7.15
N CYS A 496 5.52 -13.51 -7.31
CA CYS A 496 4.45 -12.93 -6.51
C CYS A 496 3.50 -12.10 -7.40
N GLY A 497 2.20 -12.21 -7.15
CA GLY A 497 1.18 -11.45 -7.87
C GLY A 497 -0.04 -11.14 -7.02
N ALA A 498 -0.20 -9.88 -6.62
CA ALA A 498 -1.41 -9.40 -5.96
C ALA A 498 -2.58 -9.32 -6.97
N VAL A 499 -3.74 -9.82 -6.55
CA VAL A 499 -4.96 -9.87 -7.38
C VAL A 499 -6.19 -9.54 -6.55
N LEU A 500 -7.15 -8.87 -7.19
CA LEU A 500 -8.47 -8.59 -6.62
C LEU A 500 -9.57 -9.37 -7.37
N GLY A 501 -9.19 -10.31 -8.24
CA GLY A 501 -10.04 -10.97 -9.23
C GLY A 501 -10.76 -12.24 -8.76
N PHE A 502 -10.81 -12.49 -7.45
CA PHE A 502 -11.52 -13.65 -6.90
C PHE A 502 -12.96 -13.30 -6.51
N ASP A 503 -13.85 -14.30 -6.55
CA ASP A 503 -15.12 -14.26 -5.84
C ASP A 503 -14.87 -14.32 -4.33
N ASN A 504 -14.86 -13.16 -3.66
CA ASN A 504 -14.58 -13.04 -2.23
C ASN A 504 -15.49 -13.93 -1.39
N ILE A 505 -16.77 -14.06 -1.73
CA ILE A 505 -17.72 -14.86 -0.96
C ILE A 505 -17.30 -16.33 -0.97
N SER A 506 -16.96 -16.87 -2.14
CA SER A 506 -16.50 -18.27 -2.25
C SER A 506 -15.17 -18.51 -1.54
N ILE A 507 -14.25 -17.53 -1.56
CA ILE A 507 -12.99 -17.65 -0.82
C ILE A 507 -13.21 -17.54 0.69
N ASP A 508 -14.07 -16.64 1.14
CA ASP A 508 -14.43 -16.46 2.55
C ASP A 508 -15.06 -17.74 3.11
N GLU A 509 -16.00 -18.37 2.39
CA GLU A 509 -16.53 -19.70 2.73
C GLU A 509 -15.40 -20.74 2.82
N ALA A 510 -14.51 -20.77 1.84
CA ALA A 510 -13.43 -21.76 1.80
C ALA A 510 -12.38 -21.59 2.90
N VAL A 511 -12.19 -20.39 3.43
CA VAL A 511 -11.35 -20.11 4.60
C VAL A 511 -12.17 -20.02 5.90
N GLY A 512 -13.46 -20.37 5.81
CA GLY A 512 -14.39 -20.59 6.90
C GLY A 512 -14.88 -19.31 7.58
N LEU A 513 -14.86 -18.16 6.92
CA LEU A 513 -15.23 -16.86 7.46
C LEU A 513 -16.73 -16.56 7.42
N ASP A 514 -17.54 -17.45 6.84
CA ASP A 514 -18.99 -17.30 6.78
C ASP A 514 -19.60 -17.08 8.17
N GLY A 515 -20.55 -16.16 8.26
CA GLY A 515 -21.21 -15.80 9.50
C GLY A 515 -20.35 -15.00 10.49
N THR A 516 -19.10 -14.66 10.15
CA THR A 516 -18.23 -13.79 10.96
C THR A 516 -18.20 -12.35 10.44
N ASP A 517 -17.59 -11.44 11.20
CA ASP A 517 -17.34 -10.05 10.80
C ASP A 517 -16.04 -9.86 9.98
N GLU A 518 -15.35 -10.95 9.66
CA GLU A 518 -14.08 -10.96 8.94
C GLU A 518 -14.29 -11.30 7.47
N ARG A 519 -13.59 -10.58 6.58
CA ARG A 519 -13.63 -10.80 5.12
C ARG A 519 -12.23 -10.73 4.53
N THR A 520 -12.00 -11.41 3.41
CA THR A 520 -10.75 -11.30 2.64
C THR A 520 -10.78 -10.04 1.76
N PHE A 521 -9.75 -9.20 1.87
CA PHE A 521 -9.64 -7.92 1.18
C PHE A 521 -8.77 -7.98 -0.08
N LEU A 522 -7.68 -8.72 -0.01
CA LEU A 522 -6.68 -8.78 -1.08
C LEU A 522 -6.03 -10.16 -1.12
N PHE A 523 -5.75 -10.65 -2.32
CA PHE A 523 -5.12 -11.95 -2.53
C PHE A 523 -3.73 -11.77 -3.13
N VAL A 524 -2.79 -12.62 -2.72
CA VAL A 524 -1.42 -12.65 -3.24
C VAL A 524 -1.08 -14.05 -3.70
N LEU A 525 -0.90 -14.21 -5.01
CA LEU A 525 -0.51 -15.47 -5.64
C LEU A 525 1.00 -15.67 -5.49
N LEU A 526 1.42 -16.88 -5.12
CA LEU A 526 2.81 -17.29 -4.97
C LEU A 526 3.10 -18.52 -5.82
N GLY A 527 4.26 -18.55 -6.46
CA GLY A 527 4.71 -19.71 -7.24
C GLY A 527 6.06 -19.45 -7.91
N HIS A 528 6.66 -20.50 -8.46
CA HIS A 528 7.86 -20.31 -9.28
C HIS A 528 7.49 -19.83 -10.68
N GLU A 529 8.33 -18.99 -11.26
CA GLU A 529 8.20 -18.50 -12.63
C GLU A 529 9.10 -19.31 -13.57
N ARG A 530 8.77 -19.31 -14.86
CA ARG A 530 9.75 -19.69 -15.89
C ARG A 530 10.92 -18.70 -15.82
N ALA A 531 12.13 -19.21 -15.95
CA ALA A 531 13.25 -18.36 -16.34
C ALA A 531 13.00 -17.91 -17.79
N ASP A 532 12.42 -16.72 -17.97
CA ASP A 532 12.12 -16.19 -19.30
C ASP A 532 13.44 -15.89 -20.03
N ARG A 533 13.67 -16.59 -21.15
CA ARG A 533 14.87 -16.42 -21.98
C ARG A 533 14.81 -15.18 -22.90
N ALA A 534 13.70 -14.44 -22.90
CA ALA A 534 13.44 -13.31 -23.79
C ALA A 534 12.93 -12.07 -23.04
N ASP A 535 13.46 -11.81 -21.83
CA ASP A 535 13.17 -10.60 -21.06
C ASP A 535 14.34 -9.62 -21.19
N PHE A 536 14.05 -8.36 -21.55
CA PHE A 536 15.03 -7.26 -21.51
C PHE A 536 14.61 -6.26 -20.43
N ASP A 537 15.36 -6.26 -19.33
CA ASP A 537 15.17 -5.37 -18.19
C ASP A 537 16.36 -4.41 -18.11
N TYR A 538 16.14 -3.14 -18.50
CA TYR A 538 17.13 -2.08 -18.35
C TYR A 538 16.92 -1.36 -17.03
N ARG A 539 17.83 -1.60 -16.09
CA ARG A 539 17.85 -0.90 -14.80
C ARG A 539 18.30 0.53 -14.98
N LEU A 540 17.50 1.45 -14.47
CA LEU A 540 17.80 2.88 -14.45
C LEU A 540 18.59 3.14 -13.17
N VAL A 541 19.87 2.76 -13.20
CA VAL A 541 20.81 2.96 -12.09
C VAL A 541 21.00 4.46 -11.87
#